data_AF-A0A2V8RCH8-F1
#
_entry.id   AF-A0A2V8RCH8-F1
#
_cell.length_a   1.000
_cell.length_b   1.000
_cell.length_c   1.000
_cell.angle_alpha   90.00
_cell.angle_beta   90.00
_cell.angle_gamma   90.00
#
_symmetry.space_group_name_H-M   'P 1'
#
loop_
_entity.id
_entity.type
_entity.pdbx_description
1 polymer ?
#
loop_
_entity_poly.entity_id
_entity_poly.type
_entity_poly.pdbx_seq_one_letter_code
_entity_poly.pdbx_strand_id
1 'polypeptide(L)'
;MNIQLLPSSFDASGRATSAQRLTCFLIDERVTVDAGSIGIALTEAQRRKVRDVIITHPHMDHIASLPIYVDDLFAEVEEPIRIHATQEVIDLLKRDVFNDNVYPRFDVLENERGPVMRYVPFVTGQEFRIAHLTVTAAPVNHIVPTVGLLVSDGK
;
A
#
# COMPACT_ATOMS: atom_id res chain seq x y z
N MET A 1 14.60 12.60 -2.28
CA MET A 1 13.31 11.90 -2.11
C MET A 1 12.17 12.88 -2.35
N ASN A 2 11.26 12.59 -3.28
CA ASN A 2 10.01 13.32 -3.49
C ASN A 2 8.85 12.57 -2.81
N ILE A 3 8.07 13.27 -1.99
CA ILE A 3 6.93 12.70 -1.27
C ILE A 3 5.67 13.47 -1.68
N GLN A 4 4.69 12.74 -2.19
CA GLN A 4 3.39 13.27 -2.56
C GLN A 4 2.33 12.67 -1.63
N LEU A 5 1.55 13.49 -0.93
CA LEU A 5 0.31 13.04 -0.31
C LEU A 5 -0.75 12.86 -1.42
N LEU A 6 -1.27 11.64 -1.58
CA LEU A 6 -2.32 11.39 -2.56
C LEU A 6 -3.65 11.96 -2.05
N PRO A 7 -4.40 12.71 -2.87
CA PRO A 7 -5.70 13.25 -2.46
C PRO A 7 -6.65 12.12 -2.11
N SER A 8 -7.54 12.35 -1.15
CA SER A 8 -8.53 11.35 -0.72
C SER A 8 -9.97 11.84 -0.79
N SER A 9 -10.18 13.07 -1.26
CA SER A 9 -11.51 13.66 -1.38
C SER A 9 -11.61 14.51 -2.64
N PHE A 10 -12.72 14.35 -3.36
CA PHE A 10 -12.96 14.99 -4.65
C PHE A 10 -14.31 15.71 -4.63
N ASP A 11 -14.40 16.83 -5.34
CA ASP A 11 -15.66 17.55 -5.53
C ASP A 11 -16.54 16.89 -6.62
N ALA A 12 -17.73 17.46 -6.86
CA ALA A 12 -18.67 16.93 -7.86
C ALA A 12 -18.13 16.97 -9.31
N SER A 13 -17.05 17.70 -9.56
CA SER A 13 -16.35 17.75 -10.85
C SER A 13 -15.13 16.80 -10.92
N GLY A 14 -14.91 16.00 -9.88
CA GLY A 14 -13.77 15.08 -9.79
C GLY A 14 -12.45 15.76 -9.44
N ARG A 15 -12.46 17.03 -9.02
CA ARG A 15 -11.24 17.74 -8.63
C ARG A 15 -10.90 17.46 -7.18
N ALA A 16 -9.62 17.21 -6.91
CA ALA A 16 -9.13 17.01 -5.55
C ALA A 16 -9.40 18.24 -4.68
N THR A 17 -9.85 17.99 -3.45
CA THR A 17 -10.11 19.01 -2.43
C THR A 17 -9.05 18.94 -1.33
N SER A 18 -9.02 19.93 -0.44
CA SER A 18 -8.11 19.93 0.72
C SER A 18 -8.52 18.95 1.84
N ALA A 19 -9.72 18.38 1.77
CA ALA A 19 -10.17 17.43 2.78
C ALA A 19 -9.39 16.11 2.65
N GLN A 20 -8.74 15.70 3.74
CA GLN A 20 -8.00 14.44 3.79
C GLN A 20 -8.69 13.47 4.75
N ARG A 21 -9.25 12.40 4.21
CA ARG A 21 -9.99 11.35 4.92
C ARG A 21 -9.25 10.03 4.98
N LEU A 22 -8.36 9.81 4.01
CA LEU A 22 -7.60 8.57 3.85
C LEU A 22 -6.10 8.90 3.84
N THR A 23 -5.28 7.94 4.25
CA THR A 23 -3.82 8.09 4.29
C THR A 23 -3.18 7.31 3.15
N CYS A 24 -2.41 8.00 2.31
CA CYS A 24 -1.58 7.37 1.28
C CYS A 24 -0.52 8.37 0.81
N PHE A 25 0.75 8.08 1.07
CA PHE A 25 1.88 8.88 0.58
C PHE A 25 2.57 8.12 -0.55
N LEU A 26 2.84 8.78 -1.66
CA LEU A 26 3.59 8.24 -2.79
C LEU A 26 5.02 8.80 -2.75
N ILE A 27 6.01 7.90 -2.72
CA ILE A 27 7.43 8.23 -2.69
C ILE A 27 8.04 7.90 -4.06
N ASP A 28 8.59 8.92 -4.71
CA ASP A 28 9.30 8.84 -6.00
C ASP A 28 8.55 8.03 -7.08
N GLU A 29 7.21 8.11 -7.09
CA GLU A 29 6.30 7.40 -8.00
C GLU A 29 6.43 5.86 -8.00
N ARG A 30 7.03 5.26 -6.97
CA ARG A 30 7.36 3.82 -6.93
C ARG A 30 6.79 3.08 -5.73
N VAL A 31 6.84 3.72 -4.55
CA VAL A 31 6.48 3.11 -3.27
C VAL A 31 5.38 3.94 -2.63
N THR A 32 4.32 3.31 -2.12
CA THR A 32 3.36 4.01 -1.25
C THR A 32 3.56 3.63 0.21
N VAL A 33 3.35 4.60 1.10
CA VAL A 33 3.11 4.38 2.52
C VAL A 33 1.61 4.55 2.75
N ASP A 34 1.00 3.47 3.24
CA ASP A 34 -0.41 3.19 3.25
C ASP A 34 -1.04 3.20 1.84
N ALA A 35 -2.33 2.90 1.80
CA ALA A 35 -3.09 2.59 0.61
C ALA A 35 -4.55 3.06 0.71
N GLY A 36 -4.81 4.05 1.56
CA GLY A 36 -6.15 4.57 1.78
C GLY A 36 -6.78 5.05 0.47
N SER A 37 -6.05 5.85 -0.31
CA SER A 37 -6.51 6.41 -1.60
C SER A 37 -5.76 5.91 -2.84
N ILE A 38 -4.91 4.88 -2.74
CA ILE A 38 -4.09 4.38 -3.86
C ILE A 38 -4.91 4.00 -5.10
N GLY A 39 -6.07 3.34 -4.92
CA GLY A 39 -6.91 2.89 -6.02
C GLY A 39 -7.73 3.99 -6.69
N ILE A 40 -7.77 5.19 -6.12
CA ILE A 40 -8.62 6.29 -6.61
C ILE A 40 -7.87 7.57 -6.94
N ALA A 41 -6.60 7.70 -6.52
CA ALA A 41 -5.88 8.96 -6.57
C ALA A 41 -4.57 8.93 -7.37
N LEU A 42 -4.09 7.74 -7.74
CA LEU A 42 -2.94 7.63 -8.65
C LEU A 42 -3.33 8.11 -10.05
N THR A 43 -2.41 8.81 -10.71
CA THR A 43 -2.52 8.99 -12.18
C THR A 43 -2.23 7.67 -12.90
N GLU A 44 -2.68 7.54 -14.15
CA GLU A 44 -2.42 6.34 -14.96
C GLU A 44 -0.92 6.02 -15.08
N ALA A 45 -0.08 7.05 -15.22
CA ALA A 45 1.38 6.88 -15.28
C ALA A 45 1.96 6.36 -13.95
N GLN A 46 1.42 6.79 -12.81
CA GLN A 46 1.85 6.32 -11.49
C GLN A 46 1.32 4.90 -11.21
N ARG A 47 0.07 4.60 -11.54
CA ARG A 47 -0.55 3.27 -11.43
C ARG A 47 0.28 2.16 -12.09
N ARG A 48 0.93 2.47 -13.22
CA ARG A 48 1.83 1.56 -13.95
C ARG A 48 3.18 1.34 -13.26
N LYS A 49 3.65 2.27 -12.43
CA LYS A 49 4.97 2.24 -11.80
C LYS A 49 4.96 1.73 -10.36
N VAL A 50 3.90 2.04 -9.61
CA VAL A 50 3.79 1.64 -8.21
C VAL A 50 3.64 0.13 -8.13
N ARG A 51 4.51 -0.54 -7.38
CA ARG A 51 4.42 -1.99 -7.11
C ARG A 51 4.67 -2.34 -5.66
N ASP A 52 5.24 -1.42 -4.88
CA ASP A 52 5.53 -1.63 -3.48
C ASP A 52 4.62 -0.74 -2.62
N VAL A 53 3.88 -1.38 -1.72
CA VAL A 53 2.92 -0.73 -0.83
C VAL A 53 3.28 -1.12 0.61
N ILE A 54 3.72 -0.15 1.41
CA ILE A 54 3.99 -0.33 2.83
C ILE A 54 2.71 -0.06 3.61
N ILE A 55 2.21 -1.01 4.40
CA ILE A 55 1.05 -0.79 5.27
C ILE A 55 1.52 -0.62 6.71
N THR A 56 1.24 0.54 7.29
CA THR A 56 1.63 0.85 8.67
C THR A 56 0.76 0.11 9.68
N HIS A 57 -0.55 0.01 9.41
CA HIS A 57 -1.55 -0.69 10.22
C HIS A 57 -2.86 -0.90 9.44
N PRO A 58 -3.79 -1.74 9.91
CA PRO A 58 -4.93 -2.22 9.09
C PRO A 58 -6.20 -1.38 9.21
N HIS A 59 -6.14 -0.17 9.79
CA HIS A 59 -7.33 0.68 9.83
C HIS A 59 -7.81 1.04 8.42
N MET A 60 -9.12 1.13 8.25
CA MET A 60 -9.75 1.27 6.94
C MET A 60 -9.26 2.51 6.19
N ASP A 61 -9.08 3.65 6.87
CA ASP A 61 -8.57 4.88 6.26
C ASP A 61 -7.13 4.75 5.73
N HIS A 62 -6.39 3.71 6.11
CA HIS A 62 -5.06 3.37 5.60
C HIS A 62 -5.07 2.32 4.50
N ILE A 63 -6.17 1.58 4.29
CA ILE A 63 -6.19 0.45 3.33
C ILE A 63 -7.42 0.45 2.39
N ALA A 64 -8.33 1.41 2.51
CA ALA A 64 -9.66 1.38 1.91
C ALA A 64 -9.68 1.05 0.41
N SER A 65 -8.75 1.62 -0.37
CA SER A 65 -8.69 1.39 -1.81
C SER A 65 -7.59 0.45 -2.25
N LEU A 66 -6.89 -0.21 -1.31
CA LEU A 66 -5.91 -1.25 -1.63
C LEU A 66 -6.53 -2.40 -2.44
N PRO A 67 -7.69 -2.97 -2.05
CA PRO A 67 -8.24 -4.11 -2.79
C PRO A 67 -8.65 -3.73 -4.22
N ILE A 68 -9.25 -2.54 -4.39
CA ILE A 68 -9.61 -1.96 -5.70
C ILE A 68 -8.37 -1.80 -6.57
N TYR A 69 -7.28 -1.26 -6.02
CA TYR A 69 -6.03 -1.08 -6.75
C TYR A 69 -5.44 -2.39 -7.27
N VAL A 70 -5.49 -3.47 -6.48
CA VAL A 70 -5.00 -4.78 -6.90
C VAL A 70 -5.90 -5.38 -7.98
N ASP A 71 -7.22 -5.25 -7.84
CA ASP A 71 -8.20 -5.75 -8.81
C ASP A 71 -8.09 -5.05 -10.16
N ASP A 72 -8.03 -3.71 -10.13
CA ASP A 72 -7.88 -2.89 -11.34
C ASP A 72 -6.64 -3.29 -12.13
N LEU A 73 -5.56 -3.68 -11.44
CA LEU A 73 -4.31 -4.11 -12.06
C LEU A 73 -4.24 -5.60 -12.36
N PHE A 74 -5.22 -6.41 -11.94
CA PHE A 74 -5.17 -7.87 -11.98
C PHE A 74 -4.77 -8.39 -13.35
N ALA A 75 -5.43 -7.90 -14.40
CA ALA A 75 -5.12 -8.33 -15.76
C ALA A 75 -3.79 -7.74 -16.25
N GLU A 76 -3.42 -6.52 -15.87
CA GLU A 76 -2.27 -5.78 -16.45
C GLU A 76 -0.93 -6.08 -15.78
N VAL A 77 -0.93 -6.62 -14.56
CA VAL A 77 0.29 -6.73 -13.76
C VAL A 77 1.24 -7.82 -14.28
N GLU A 78 2.49 -7.44 -14.56
CA GLU A 78 3.57 -8.36 -14.97
C GLU A 78 4.51 -8.73 -13.80
N GLU A 79 4.57 -7.88 -12.78
CA GLU A 79 5.30 -8.14 -11.53
C GLU A 79 4.35 -7.97 -10.34
N PRO A 80 4.31 -8.90 -9.39
CA PRO A 80 3.34 -8.87 -8.31
C PRO A 80 3.38 -7.55 -7.54
N ILE A 81 2.22 -7.06 -7.15
CA ILE A 81 2.10 -5.98 -6.16
C ILE A 81 2.59 -6.54 -4.82
N ARG A 82 3.58 -5.87 -4.22
CA ARG A 82 4.24 -6.28 -2.98
C ARG A 82 3.67 -5.48 -1.82
N ILE A 83 2.99 -6.16 -0.91
CA ILE A 83 2.45 -5.57 0.31
C ILE A 83 3.45 -5.80 1.45
N HIS A 84 4.12 -4.74 1.86
CA HIS A 84 5.13 -4.74 2.92
C HIS A 84 4.47 -4.35 4.25
N ALA A 85 4.53 -5.23 5.24
CA ALA A 85 3.93 -4.97 6.55
C ALA A 85 4.57 -5.88 7.61
N THR A 86 4.29 -5.65 8.90
CA THR A 86 4.64 -6.66 9.92
C THR A 86 3.78 -7.90 9.74
N GLN A 87 4.21 -9.04 10.28
CA GLN A 87 3.44 -10.28 10.19
C GLN A 87 2.04 -10.13 10.81
N GLU A 88 1.93 -9.42 11.93
CA GLU A 88 0.65 -9.19 12.61
C GLU A 88 -0.33 -8.40 11.72
N VAL A 89 0.16 -7.40 10.99
CA VAL A 89 -0.67 -6.62 10.05
C VAL A 89 -1.05 -7.47 8.83
N ILE A 90 -0.14 -8.29 8.30
CA ILE A 90 -0.41 -9.23 7.19
C ILE A 90 -1.53 -10.21 7.59
N ASP A 91 -1.45 -10.77 8.79
CA ASP A 91 -2.45 -11.73 9.28
C ASP A 91 -3.84 -11.09 9.41
N LEU A 92 -3.91 -9.81 9.84
CA LEU A 92 -5.16 -9.05 9.88
C LEU A 92 -5.72 -8.77 8.47
N LEU A 93 -4.86 -8.39 7.52
CA LEU A 93 -5.27 -8.18 6.12
C LEU A 93 -5.83 -9.48 5.50
N LYS A 94 -5.18 -10.62 5.74
CA LYS A 94 -5.64 -11.94 5.26
C LYS A 94 -6.93 -12.39 5.92
N ARG A 95 -7.11 -12.10 7.21
CA ARG A 95 -8.31 -12.52 7.94
C ARG A 95 -9.53 -11.69 7.58
N ASP A 96 -9.38 -10.36 7.51
CA ASP A 96 -10.51 -9.44 7.51
C ASP A 96 -10.81 -8.80 6.16
N VAL A 97 -9.84 -8.77 5.23
CA VAL A 97 -9.97 -8.06 3.94
C VAL A 97 -9.83 -9.04 2.77
N PHE A 98 -8.66 -9.65 2.61
CA PHE A 98 -8.36 -10.59 1.53
C PHE A 98 -8.70 -12.00 2.02
N ASN A 99 -9.99 -12.32 2.10
CA ASN A 99 -10.51 -13.53 2.75
C ASN A 99 -11.58 -14.27 1.92
N ASP A 100 -11.72 -13.95 0.63
CA ASP A 100 -12.74 -14.42 -0.31
C ASP A 100 -14.20 -14.06 0.06
N ASN A 101 -14.45 -13.44 1.21
CA ASN A 101 -15.78 -12.96 1.63
C ASN A 101 -15.92 -11.45 1.40
N VAL A 102 -14.93 -10.68 1.83
CA VAL A 102 -14.87 -9.21 1.65
C VAL A 102 -14.23 -8.89 0.30
N TYR A 103 -13.06 -9.47 0.03
CA TYR A 103 -12.35 -9.34 -1.23
C TYR A 103 -11.54 -10.60 -1.55
N PRO A 104 -11.22 -10.91 -2.82
CA PRO A 104 -10.45 -12.09 -3.19
C PRO A 104 -9.08 -12.17 -2.52
N ARG A 105 -8.63 -13.39 -2.22
CA ARG A 105 -7.26 -13.68 -1.76
C ARG A 105 -6.24 -13.54 -2.89
N PHE A 106 -5.90 -12.31 -3.27
CA PHE A 106 -4.96 -12.07 -4.38
C PHE A 106 -3.55 -12.65 -4.18
N ASP A 107 -3.14 -12.98 -2.96
CA ASP A 107 -1.83 -13.59 -2.68
C ASP A 107 -1.72 -15.05 -3.14
N VAL A 108 -2.86 -15.70 -3.44
CA VAL A 108 -2.91 -17.04 -4.04
C VAL A 108 -3.40 -17.03 -5.48
N LEU A 109 -3.66 -15.86 -6.06
CA LEU A 109 -4.13 -15.72 -7.43
C LEU A 109 -2.97 -15.43 -8.39
N GLU A 110 -3.09 -16.00 -9.58
CA GLU A 110 -2.21 -15.76 -10.71
C GLU A 110 -3.05 -15.27 -11.90
N ASN A 111 -2.44 -14.43 -12.73
CA ASN A 111 -2.96 -14.07 -14.05
C ASN A 111 -2.13 -14.78 -15.14
N GLU A 112 -2.37 -14.48 -16.42
CA GLU A 112 -1.61 -15.06 -17.54
C GLU A 112 -0.10 -14.73 -17.52
N ARG A 113 0.32 -13.77 -16.70
CA ARG A 113 1.69 -13.24 -16.59
C ARG A 113 2.39 -13.66 -15.28
N GLY A 114 1.67 -14.29 -14.34
CA GLY A 114 2.21 -14.79 -13.07
C GLY A 114 1.44 -14.32 -11.83
N PRO A 115 2.09 -14.33 -10.65
CA PRO A 115 1.46 -13.94 -9.39
C PRO A 115 1.03 -12.47 -9.37
N VAL A 116 -0.17 -12.21 -8.85
CA VAL A 116 -0.75 -10.86 -8.84
C VAL A 116 -0.30 -10.04 -7.63
N MET A 117 -0.27 -10.65 -6.45
CA MET A 117 0.09 -9.98 -5.20
C MET A 117 1.00 -10.87 -4.35
N ARG A 118 1.89 -10.27 -3.55
CA ARG A 118 2.69 -10.96 -2.54
C ARG A 118 2.77 -10.15 -1.26
N TYR A 119 2.67 -10.83 -0.13
CA TYR A 119 3.05 -10.24 1.16
C TYR A 119 4.56 -10.36 1.37
N VAL A 120 5.17 -9.28 1.85
CA VAL A 120 6.60 -9.20 2.16
C VAL A 120 6.74 -8.75 3.62
N PRO A 121 6.91 -9.67 4.58
CA PRO A 121 7.00 -9.30 5.98
C PRO A 121 8.30 -8.55 6.27
N PHE A 122 8.23 -7.55 7.14
CA PHE A 122 9.41 -6.92 7.76
C PHE A 122 9.39 -7.04 9.28
N VAL A 123 10.56 -6.87 9.89
CA VAL A 123 10.76 -6.92 11.34
C VAL A 123 11.01 -5.51 11.87
N THR A 124 10.33 -5.13 12.93
CA THR A 124 10.54 -3.83 13.58
C THR A 124 11.94 -3.72 14.16
N GLY A 125 12.50 -2.51 14.13
CA GLY A 125 13.86 -2.21 14.57
C GLY A 125 14.96 -2.70 13.62
N GLN A 126 14.61 -3.44 12.56
CA GLN A 126 15.55 -3.87 11.53
C GLN A 126 15.41 -3.02 10.27
N GLU A 127 16.54 -2.75 9.63
CA GLU A 127 16.58 -2.08 8.34
C GLU A 127 16.23 -3.08 7.23
N PHE A 128 15.40 -2.66 6.28
CA PHE A 128 15.05 -3.42 5.08
C PHE A 128 15.00 -2.50 3.85
N ARG A 129 15.11 -3.10 2.66
CA ARG A 129 15.10 -2.36 1.39
C ARG A 129 13.78 -2.56 0.65
N ILE A 130 13.24 -1.46 0.15
CA ILE A 130 12.06 -1.45 -0.73
C ILE A 130 12.38 -0.55 -1.92
N ALA A 131 12.35 -1.09 -3.13
CA ALA A 131 12.81 -0.40 -4.33
C ALA A 131 14.20 0.24 -4.11
N HIS A 132 14.30 1.58 -4.21
CA HIS A 132 15.51 2.36 -3.97
C HIS A 132 15.64 2.90 -2.54
N LEU A 133 14.69 2.60 -1.66
CA LEU A 133 14.60 3.12 -0.30
C LEU A 133 15.19 2.13 0.71
N THR A 134 15.81 2.71 1.73
CA THR A 134 16.15 2.04 2.99
C THR A 134 15.11 2.44 4.03
N VAL A 135 14.48 1.46 4.67
CA VAL A 135 13.38 1.67 5.61
C VAL A 135 13.67 0.94 6.93
N THR A 136 13.38 1.61 8.04
CA THR A 136 13.36 1.00 9.38
C THR A 136 12.00 1.27 10.02
N ALA A 137 11.30 0.21 10.41
CA ALA A 137 10.00 0.31 11.08
C ALA A 137 10.20 0.38 12.60
N ALA A 138 9.54 1.32 13.28
CA ALA A 138 9.57 1.46 14.73
C ALA A 138 8.15 1.24 15.30
N PRO A 139 7.99 0.44 16.37
CA PRO A 139 6.69 0.27 17.01
C PRO A 139 6.21 1.60 17.60
N VAL A 140 4.91 1.86 17.53
CA VAL A 140 4.27 3.05 18.10
C VAL A 140 3.14 2.67 19.04
N ASN A 141 2.75 3.59 19.92
CA ASN A 141 1.61 3.39 20.82
C ASN A 141 0.30 3.65 20.07
N HIS A 142 -0.35 2.59 19.58
CA HIS A 142 -1.66 2.61 18.94
C HIS A 142 -2.51 1.41 19.36
N ILE A 143 -3.82 1.49 19.13
CA ILE A 143 -4.78 0.48 19.61
C ILE A 143 -4.69 -0.89 18.89
N VAL A 144 -4.04 -0.93 17.73
CA VAL A 144 -3.78 -2.13 16.91
C VAL A 144 -2.29 -2.18 16.54
N PRO A 145 -1.74 -3.34 16.12
CA PRO A 145 -0.35 -3.41 15.64
C PRO A 145 -0.05 -2.33 14.60
N THR A 146 0.89 -1.44 14.93
CA THR A 146 1.18 -0.24 14.14
C THR A 146 2.65 0.11 14.23
N VAL A 147 3.18 0.60 13.11
CA VAL A 147 4.56 1.08 13.02
C VAL A 147 4.63 2.51 12.49
N GLY A 148 5.59 3.27 13.00
CA GLY A 148 6.14 4.43 12.31
C GLY A 148 7.30 3.99 11.41
N LEU A 149 7.64 4.82 10.42
CA LEU A 149 8.68 4.51 9.45
C LEU A 149 9.76 5.60 9.45
N LEU A 150 11.02 5.17 9.52
CA LEU A 150 12.16 5.97 9.10
C LEU A 150 12.52 5.56 7.67
N VAL A 151 12.55 6.52 6.75
CA VAL A 151 12.78 6.28 5.32
C VAL A 151 13.95 7.14 4.84
N SER A 152 14.89 6.52 4.13
CA SER A 152 16.06 7.18 3.52
C SER A 152 16.23 6.75 2.06
N ASP A 153 16.58 7.70 1.19
CA ASP A 153 17.05 7.44 -0.19
C ASP A 153 18.59 7.45 -0.29
N GLY A 154 19.29 7.44 0.84
CA GLY A 154 20.75 7.44 0.95
C GLY A 154 21.42 8.78 0.59
N LYS A 155 20.66 9.87 0.47
CA LYS A 155 21.16 11.22 0.17
C LYS A 155 21.04 12.17 1.35
#